data_AF-A0AAC9Q5R4-F1
#
_entry.id   AF-A0AAC9Q5R4-F1
#
_cell.length_a   1.000
_cell.length_b   1.000
_cell.length_c   1.000
_cell.angle_alpha   90.00
_cell.angle_beta   90.00
_cell.angle_gamma   90.00
#
_symmetry.space_group_name_H-M   'P 1'
#
loop_
_entity.id
_entity.type
_entity.pdbx_description
1 polymer ?
#
loop_
_entity_poly.entity_id
_entity_poly.type
_entity_poly.pdbx_seq_one_letter_code
_entity_poly.pdbx_strand_id
1 'polypeptide(L)'
;MIINFIYLLLSSFVFFWFYINIKKTGVKWIIKGLLQIGILVLFIGGFFKIFFTLPPNLFIKIFFFIIYTWCTVGINVNFMIPLISLIDQKIVKK
;
A
#
# COMPACT_ATOMS: atom_id res chain seq x y z
N MET A 1 15.92 -17.20 12.21
CA MET A 1 15.31 -18.30 11.43
C MET A 1 13.82 -18.08 11.18
N ILE A 2 13.00 -17.85 12.23
CA ILE A 2 11.56 -17.55 12.09
C ILE A 2 11.29 -16.30 11.23
N ILE A 3 12.05 -15.22 11.44
CA ILE A 3 11.92 -13.98 10.64
C ILE A 3 12.16 -14.24 9.14
N ASN A 4 13.19 -15.01 8.78
CA ASN A 4 13.46 -15.35 7.37
C ASN A 4 12.35 -16.21 6.77
N PHE A 5 11.74 -17.09 7.55
CA PHE A 5 10.62 -17.91 7.10
C PHE A 5 9.35 -17.07 6.83
N ILE A 6 9.10 -16.07 7.68
CA ILE A 6 8.02 -15.09 7.47
C ILE A 6 8.26 -14.28 6.20
N TYR A 7 9.49 -13.82 5.96
CA TYR A 7 9.87 -13.13 4.73
C TYR A 7 9.67 -14.00 3.49
N LEU A 8 10.06 -15.27 3.54
CA LEU A 8 9.88 -16.22 2.44
C LEU A 8 8.39 -16.42 2.09
N LEU A 9 7.53 -16.56 3.10
CA LEU A 9 6.08 -16.70 2.92
C LEU A 9 5.46 -15.43 2.33
N LEU A 10 5.81 -14.25 2.86
CA LEU A 10 5.35 -12.96 2.34
C LEU A 10 5.79 -12.75 0.89
N SER A 11 7.05 -13.03 0.58
CA SER A 11 7.59 -12.96 -0.79
C SER A 11 6.80 -13.87 -1.73
N SER A 12 6.64 -15.15 -1.36
CA SER A 12 5.94 -16.14 -2.16
C SER A 12 4.48 -15.73 -2.43
N PHE A 13 3.81 -15.17 -1.41
CA PHE A 13 2.44 -14.67 -1.54
C PHE A 13 2.35 -13.49 -2.51
N VAL A 14 3.26 -12.52 -2.39
CA VAL A 14 3.32 -11.36 -3.30
C VAL A 14 3.55 -11.82 -4.75
N PHE A 15 4.50 -12.74 -4.98
CA PHE A 15 4.77 -13.29 -6.31
C PHE A 15 3.57 -14.05 -6.88
N PHE A 16 2.91 -14.87 -6.07
CA PHE A 16 1.72 -15.62 -6.48
C PHE A 16 0.55 -14.70 -6.84
N TRP A 17 0.35 -13.63 -6.07
CA TRP A 17 -0.67 -12.62 -6.35
C TRP A 17 -0.38 -11.85 -7.65
N PHE A 18 0.88 -11.48 -7.89
CA PHE A 18 1.32 -10.90 -9.17
C PHE A 18 1.04 -11.86 -10.34
N TYR A 19 1.39 -13.13 -10.19
CA TYR A 19 1.21 -14.13 -11.24
C TYR A 19 -0.26 -14.29 -11.65
N ILE A 20 -1.17 -14.44 -10.69
CA ILE A 20 -2.62 -14.56 -10.96
C ILE A 20 -3.16 -13.33 -11.68
N ASN A 21 -2.78 -12.13 -11.22
CA ASN A 21 -3.34 -10.89 -11.74
C ASN A 21 -2.74 -10.50 -13.11
N ILE A 22 -1.48 -10.83 -13.39
CA ILE A 22 -0.89 -10.72 -14.73
C ILE A 22 -1.60 -11.68 -15.69
N LYS A 23 -1.86 -12.93 -15.28
CA LYS A 23 -2.55 -13.91 -16.12
C LYS A 23 -3.99 -13.50 -16.47
N LYS A 24 -4.69 -12.80 -15.56
CA LYS A 24 -6.07 -12.33 -15.79
C LYS A 24 -6.17 -11.02 -16.59
N THR A 25 -5.26 -10.08 -16.37
CA THR A 25 -5.42 -8.68 -16.84
C THR A 25 -4.28 -8.18 -17.73
N GLY A 26 -3.27 -9.00 -17.97
CA GLY A 26 -2.09 -8.69 -18.79
C GLY A 26 -1.06 -7.81 -18.08
N VAL A 27 0.05 -7.53 -18.77
CA VAL A 27 1.23 -6.78 -18.29
C VAL A 27 0.86 -5.36 -17.82
N LYS A 28 -0.21 -4.76 -18.35
CA LYS A 28 -0.69 -3.42 -17.95
C LYS A 28 -1.07 -3.34 -16.46
N TRP A 29 -1.45 -4.46 -15.85
CA TRP A 29 -1.77 -4.53 -14.42
C TRP A 29 -0.53 -4.34 -13.53
N ILE A 30 0.67 -4.63 -14.04
CA ILE A 30 1.92 -4.48 -13.28
C ILE A 30 2.14 -3.03 -12.87
N ILE A 31 1.80 -2.06 -13.73
CA ILE A 31 1.92 -0.63 -13.43
C ILE A 31 0.98 -0.24 -12.28
N LYS A 32 -0.27 -0.74 -12.32
CA LYS A 32 -1.26 -0.51 -11.26
C LYS A 32 -0.82 -1.13 -9.93
N GLY A 33 -0.35 -2.37 -9.96
CA GLY A 33 0.15 -3.08 -8.78
C GLY A 33 1.40 -2.41 -8.18
N LEU A 34 2.37 -2.02 -9.01
CA LEU A 34 3.56 -1.27 -8.58
C LEU A 34 3.19 0.07 -7.95
N LEU A 35 2.24 0.80 -8.53
CA LEU A 35 1.79 2.08 -8.01
C LEU A 35 1.10 1.91 -6.64
N GLN A 36 0.24 0.89 -6.49
CA GLN A 36 -0.37 0.57 -5.20
C GLN A 36 0.65 0.18 -4.13
N ILE A 37 1.61 -0.70 -4.48
CA ILE A 37 2.65 -1.16 -3.55
C ILE A 37 3.58 0.00 -3.18
N GLY A 38 3.99 0.83 -4.15
CA GLY A 38 4.83 1.99 -3.90
C GLY A 38 4.20 2.98 -2.93
N ILE A 39 2.91 3.26 -3.11
CA ILE A 39 2.18 4.16 -2.21
C ILE A 39 2.01 3.52 -0.83
N LEU A 40 1.71 2.23 -0.75
CA LEU A 40 1.64 1.52 0.54
C LEU A 40 2.96 1.61 1.31
N VAL A 41 4.10 1.39 0.64
CA VAL A 41 5.44 1.50 1.24
C VAL A 41 5.71 2.93 1.70
N LEU A 42 5.34 3.95 0.92
CA LEU A 42 5.49 5.36 1.31
C LEU A 42 4.65 5.71 2.55
N PHE A 43 3.41 5.23 2.63
CA PHE A 43 2.55 5.45 3.80
C PHE A 43 3.05 4.72 5.03
N ILE A 44 3.48 3.46 4.93
CA ILE A 44 3.99 2.70 6.07
C ILE A 44 5.34 3.27 6.53
N GLY A 45 6.25 3.55 5.59
CA GLY A 45 7.56 4.13 5.89
C GLY A 45 7.44 5.52 6.50
N GLY A 46 6.58 6.37 5.94
CA GLY A 46 6.28 7.70 6.47
C GLY A 46 5.68 7.65 7.87
N PHE A 47 4.76 6.70 8.12
CA PHE A 47 4.17 6.48 9.44
C PHE A 47 5.24 6.20 10.48
N PHE A 48 6.08 5.18 10.27
CA PHE A 48 7.10 4.79 11.24
C PHE A 48 8.12 5.90 11.45
N LYS A 49 8.53 6.59 10.37
CA LYS A 49 9.46 7.72 10.47
C LYS A 49 8.93 8.79 11.43
N ILE A 50 7.68 9.21 11.26
CA ILE A 50 7.08 10.26 12.11
C ILE A 50 6.81 9.72 13.52
N PHE A 51 6.30 8.49 13.63
CA PHE A 51 5.96 7.85 14.91
C PHE A 51 7.17 7.72 15.85
N PHE A 52 8.35 7.40 15.30
CA PHE A 52 9.59 7.31 16.07
C PHE A 52 10.20 8.68 16.41
N THR A 53 9.96 9.72 15.61
CA THR A 53 10.40 11.10 15.92
C THR A 53 9.53 11.82 16.94
N LEU A 54 8.29 11.35 17.18
CA LEU A 54 7.40 11.93 18.16
C LEU A 54 7.91 11.70 19.58
N PRO A 55 7.69 12.66 20.51
CA PRO A 55 8.03 12.50 21.91
C PRO A 55 7.39 11.23 22.50
N PRO A 56 8.02 10.58 23.49
CA PRO A 56 7.58 9.30 24.06
C PRO A 56 6.34 9.45 24.98
N ASN A 57 5.44 10.37 24.66
CA ASN A 57 4.16 10.54 25.33
C ASN A 57 3.11 9.65 24.67
N LEU A 58 2.53 8.76 25.47
CA LEU A 58 1.53 7.77 25.03
C LEU A 58 0.29 8.45 24.42
N PHE A 59 -0.15 9.57 24.99
CA PHE A 59 -1.32 10.32 24.50
C PHE A 59 -1.07 10.90 23.10
N ILE A 60 0.11 11.50 22.90
CA ILE A 60 0.50 12.08 21.60
C ILE A 60 0.60 11.00 20.54
N LYS A 61 1.16 9.83 20.89
CA LYS A 61 1.30 8.69 19.96
C LYS A 61 -0.05 8.11 19.56
N ILE A 62 -0.99 7.97 20.50
CA ILE A 62 -2.36 7.50 20.21
C ILE A 62 -3.08 8.49 19.30
N PHE A 63 -3.00 9.79 19.62
CA PHE A 63 -3.64 10.83 18.82
C PHE A 63 -3.08 10.88 17.39
N PHE A 64 -1.75 10.81 17.26
CA PHE A 64 -1.09 10.69 15.95
C PHE A 64 -1.57 9.45 15.19
N PHE A 65 -1.65 8.28 15.84
CA PHE A 65 -2.11 7.06 15.20
C PHE A 65 -3.52 7.20 14.61
N ILE A 66 -4.45 7.80 15.37
CA ILE A 66 -5.83 8.02 14.93
C ILE A 66 -5.86 8.98 13.74
N ILE A 67 -5.18 10.13 13.83
CA ILE A 67 -5.15 11.12 12.74
C ILE A 67 -4.49 10.55 11.49
N TYR A 68 -3.37 9.86 11.65
CA TYR A 68 -2.64 9.30 10.52
C TYR A 68 -3.48 8.24 9.80
N THR A 69 -4.17 7.39 10.57
CA THR A 69 -5.09 6.38 10.01
C THR A 69 -6.24 7.06 9.26
N TRP A 70 -6.86 8.07 9.86
CA TRP A 70 -7.94 8.84 9.21
C TRP A 70 -7.48 9.49 7.90
N CYS A 71 -6.30 10.12 7.90
CA CYS A 71 -5.70 10.73 6.72
C CYS A 71 -5.39 9.69 5.63
N THR A 72 -4.84 8.54 6.03
CA THR A 72 -4.52 7.44 5.11
C THR A 72 -5.78 6.88 4.44
N VAL A 73 -6.85 6.66 5.22
CA VAL A 73 -8.15 6.23 4.69
C VAL A 73 -8.73 7.30 3.77
N GLY A 74 -8.67 8.58 4.17
CA GLY A 74 -9.15 9.70 3.36
C GLY A 74 -8.45 9.79 2.00
N ILE A 75 -7.11 9.69 1.97
CA ILE A 75 -6.33 9.69 0.73
C ILE A 75 -6.65 8.45 -0.11
N ASN A 76 -6.84 7.29 0.52
CA ASN A 76 -7.19 6.08 -0.20
C ASN A 76 -8.56 6.19 -0.89
N VAL A 77 -9.59 6.64 -0.17
CA VAL A 77 -10.95 6.74 -0.69
C VAL A 77 -11.10 7.88 -1.69
N ASN A 78 -10.51 9.05 -1.43
CA ASN A 78 -10.72 10.24 -2.25
C ASN A 78 -9.72 10.41 -3.40
N PHE A 79 -8.57 9.75 -3.36
CA PHE A 79 -7.53 9.93 -4.37
C PHE A 79 -7.12 8.62 -5.04
N MET A 80 -6.76 7.60 -4.26
CA MET A 80 -6.27 6.33 -4.80
C MET A 80 -7.34 5.58 -5.61
N ILE A 81 -8.53 5.40 -5.04
CA ILE A 81 -9.63 4.69 -5.71
C ILE A 81 -10.03 5.39 -7.03
N PRO A 82 -10.27 6.73 -7.07
CA PRO A 82 -10.54 7.43 -8.32
C PRO A 82 -9.41 7.33 -9.34
N LEU A 83 -8.16 7.46 -8.91
CA LEU A 83 -6.99 7.36 -9.80
C LEU A 83 -6.92 5.97 -10.45
N ILE A 84 -7.13 4.91 -9.66
CA ILE A 84 -7.19 3.53 -10.13
C ILE A 84 -8.33 3.35 -11.13
N SER A 85 -9.51 3.90 -10.83
CA SER A 85 -10.68 3.83 -11.72
C SER A 85 -10.40 4.51 -13.07
N LEU A 86 -9.74 5.66 -13.07
CA LEU A 86 -9.32 6.36 -14.30
C LEU A 86 -8.31 5.55 -15.12
N ILE A 87 -7.37 4.88 -14.44
CA ILE A 87 -6.41 3.97 -15.08
C ILE A 87 -7.15 2.79 -15.72
N ASP A 88 -8.08 2.17 -14.99
CA ASP A 88 -8.87 1.04 -15.50
C ASP A 88 -9.71 1.43 -16.71
N GLN A 89 -10.37 2.60 -16.69
CA GLN A 89 -11.13 3.10 -17.84
C GLN A 89 -10.27 3.32 -19.09
N LYS A 90 -9.04 3.82 -18.93
CA LYS A 90 -8.09 3.98 -20.05
C LYS A 90 -7.54 2.65 -20.57
N ILE A 91 -7.50 1.62 -19.72
CA ILE A 91 -7.04 0.28 -20.10
C ILE A 91 -8.15 -0.50 -20.84
N VAL A 92 -9.41 -0.37 -20.42
CA VAL A 92 -10.56 -1.12 -20.97
C VAL A 92 -11.09 -0.53 -22.29
N LYS A 93 -10.95 0.78 -22.52
CA LYS A 93 -11.41 1.44 -23.78
C LYS A 93 -10.44 1.27 -24.97
N LYS A 94 -9.48 0.35 -24.91
CA LYS A 94 -8.54 0.01 -25.99
C LYS A 94 -8.49 -1.49 -26.18
#